data_AF-A0A3C0M900-F1
#
_entry.id   AF-A0A3C0M900-F1
#
_cell.length_a   1.000
_cell.length_b   1.000
_cell.length_c   1.000
_cell.angle_alpha   90.00
_cell.angle_beta   90.00
_cell.angle_gamma   90.00
#
_symmetry.space_group_name_H-M   'P 1'
#
loop_
_entity.id
_entity.type
_entity.pdbx_description
1 polymer ?
#
loop_
_entity_poly.entity_id
_entity_poly.type
_entity_poly.pdbx_seq_one_letter_code
_entity_poly.pdbx_strand_id
1 'polypeptide(L)' 'EVILTGGDPLMLPAKRIEAITQSLARISHVQVLRWHSRVPTVDPARITEDMVRALMNTAQAVYVAVHANHPDEFGP' A
#
# COMPACT_ATOMS: atom_id res chain seq x y z
N GLU A 1 5.76 9.03 -10.92
CA GLU A 1 5.44 7.92 -9.99
C GLU A 1 5.85 8.33 -8.59
N VAL A 2 5.12 7.91 -7.55
CA VAL A 2 5.50 8.10 -6.15
C VAL A 2 5.59 6.74 -5.47
N ILE A 3 6.70 6.50 -4.78
CA ILE A 3 6.96 5.26 -4.04
C ILE A 3 6.84 5.55 -2.55
N LEU A 4 5.96 4.82 -1.87
CA LEU A 4 5.80 4.85 -0.42
C LEU A 4 6.60 3.71 0.18
N THR A 5 7.63 4.08 0.94
CA THR A 5 8.64 3.20 1.54
C THR A 5 9.08 3.79 2.89
N GLY A 6 10.03 3.14 3.58
CA GLY A 6 10.57 3.58 4.88
C GLY A 6 10.41 2.49 5.94
N GLY A 7 9.56 2.73 6.94
CA GLY A 7 9.04 1.65 7.78
C GLY A 7 8.16 0.71 6.96
N ASP A 8 6.96 0.39 7.45
CA ASP A 8 5.98 -0.30 6.61
C ASP A 8 4.73 0.59 6.42
N PRO A 9 4.45 1.05 5.20
CA PRO A 9 3.35 1.97 4.95
C PRO A 9 1.97 1.31 5.11
N LEU A 10 1.87 -0.03 5.06
CA LEU A 10 0.63 -0.74 5.35
C LEU A 10 0.41 -0.99 6.85
N MET A 11 1.34 -0.58 7.72
CA MET A 11 1.09 -0.50 9.17
C MET A 11 0.26 0.73 9.54
N LEU A 12 0.09 1.69 8.63
CA LEU A 12 -0.75 2.86 8.85
C LEU A 12 -2.23 2.46 8.91
N PRO A 13 -3.04 3.11 9.77
CA PRO A 13 -4.49 2.93 9.73
C PRO A 13 -5.07 3.33 8.36
N ALA A 14 -6.15 2.67 7.92
CA ALA A 14 -6.81 2.93 6.64
C ALA A 14 -7.10 4.43 6.40
N LYS A 15 -7.59 5.15 7.41
CA LYS A 15 -7.83 6.60 7.34
C LYS A 15 -6.58 7.41 6.98
N ARG A 16 -5.40 7.00 7.45
CA ARG A 16 -4.13 7.67 7.14
C ARG A 16 -3.65 7.31 5.74
N ILE A 17 -3.82 6.05 5.32
CA ILE A 17 -3.56 5.61 3.95
C ILE A 17 -4.40 6.43 2.97
N GLU A 18 -5.70 6.54 3.20
CA GLU A 18 -6.61 7.30 2.34
C GLU A 18 -6.23 8.78 2.24
N ALA A 19 -5.90 9.41 3.37
CA ALA A 19 -5.47 10.81 3.37
C ALA A 19 -4.20 11.02 2.53
N ILE A 20 -3.24 10.08 2.57
CA ILE A 20 -2.02 10.12 1.76
C ILE A 20 -2.35 9.88 0.29
N THR A 21 -3.10 8.82 -0.03
CA THR A 21 -3.56 8.47 -1.38
C THR A 21 -4.20 9.69 -2.04
N GLN A 22 -5.21 10.29 -1.40
CA GLN A 22 -5.92 11.46 -1.90
C GLN A 22 -5.03 12.70 -2.04
N SER A 23 -4.07 12.89 -1.13
CA SER A 23 -3.13 14.01 -1.22
C SER A 23 -2.21 13.90 -2.44
N LEU A 24 -1.70 12.70 -2.69
CA LEU A 24 -0.86 12.42 -3.87
C LEU A 24 -1.70 12.43 -5.15
N ALA A 25 -2.96 12.01 -5.07
CA ALA A 25 -3.89 11.97 -6.20
C ALA A 25 -4.13 13.34 -6.82
N ARG A 26 -4.05 14.41 -6.02
CA ARG A 26 -4.23 15.81 -6.46
C ARG A 26 -3.04 16.36 -7.27
N ILE A 27 -1.91 15.66 -7.28
CA ILE A 27 -0.72 16.11 -8.01
C ILE A 27 -0.85 15.66 -9.47
N SER A 28 -1.08 16.63 -10.37
CA SER A 28 -1.49 16.38 -11.77
C SER A 28 -0.57 15.46 -12.58
N HIS A 29 0.73 15.44 -12.29
CA HIS A 29 1.72 14.63 -13.00
C HIS A 29 1.99 13.27 -12.33
N VAL A 30 1.36 12.97 -11.19
CA VAL A 30 1.48 11.68 -10.52
C VAL A 30 0.47 10.70 -11.13
N GLN A 31 0.98 9.73 -11.87
CA GLN A 31 0.17 8.70 -12.54
C GLN A 31 0.14 7.36 -11.79
N VAL A 32 1.12 7.12 -10.91
CA VAL A 32 1.34 5.83 -10.25
C VAL A 32 1.69 6.05 -8.78
N LEU A 33 1.01 5.31 -7.90
CA LEU A 33 1.32 5.17 -6.47
C LEU A 33 1.78 3.74 -6.19
N ARG A 34 3.01 3.57 -5.70
CA ARG A 34 3.57 2.24 -5.40
C ARG A 34 3.86 2.10 -3.91
N TRP A 35 3.23 1.13 -3.27
CA TRP A 35 3.34 0.85 -1.84
C TRP A 35 4.27 -0.34 -1.62
N HIS A 36 5.39 -0.12 -0.94
CA HIS A 36 6.34 -1.19 -0.62
C HIS A 36 6.04 -1.70 0.77
N SER A 37 5.81 -3.00 0.94
CA SER A 37 5.42 -3.55 2.25
C SER A 37 5.85 -5.01 2.42
N ARG A 38 6.11 -5.39 3.68
CA ARG A 38 6.22 -6.78 4.15
C ARG A 38 4.94 -7.26 4.83
N VAL A 39 4.01 -6.37 5.20
CA VAL A 39 2.76 -6.74 5.91
C VAL A 39 2.03 -7.92 5.26
N PRO A 40 1.90 -8.02 3.93
CA PRO A 40 1.23 -9.17 3.31
C PRO A 40 1.86 -10.53 3.63
N THR A 41 3.16 -10.60 3.93
CA THR A 41 3.85 -11.86 4.29
C THR A 41 3.96 -12.06 5.80
N VAL A 42 3.99 -11.00 6.61
CA VAL A 42 4.21 -11.11 8.06
C VAL A 42 2.93 -11.02 8.90
N ASP A 43 1.90 -10.31 8.43
CA ASP A 43 0.61 -10.14 9.11
C ASP A 43 -0.52 -9.96 8.07
N PRO A 44 -0.92 -11.05 7.35
CA PRO A 44 -1.89 -10.97 6.26
C PRO A 44 -3.26 -10.44 6.70
N ALA A 45 -3.64 -10.66 7.97
CA ALA A 45 -4.92 -10.22 8.53
C ALA A 45 -5.08 -8.70 8.56
N ARG A 46 -3.99 -7.93 8.44
CA ARG A 46 -4.03 -6.47 8.30
C ARG A 46 -4.52 -6.00 6.94
N ILE A 47 -4.52 -6.86 5.92
CA ILE A 47 -5.04 -6.53 4.59
C ILE A 47 -6.56 -6.62 4.62
N THR A 48 -7.19 -5.62 5.24
CA THR A 48 -8.64 -5.53 5.38
C THR A 48 -9.28 -4.85 4.16
N GLU A 49 -10.59 -5.02 3.98
CA GLU A 49 -11.33 -4.31 2.93
C GLU A 49 -11.17 -2.79 3.05
N ASP A 50 -11.20 -2.23 4.25
CA ASP A 50 -11.05 -0.79 4.48
C ASP A 50 -9.66 -0.28 4.05
N MET A 51 -8.61 -1.07 4.28
CA MET A 51 -7.27 -0.76 3.80
C MET A 51 -7.22 -0.77 2.27
N VAL A 52 -7.78 -1.80 1.63
CA VAL A 52 -7.81 -1.91 0.17
C VAL A 52 -8.60 -0.76 -0.45
N ARG A 53 -9.76 -0.40 0.11
CA ARG A 53 -10.54 0.77 -0.32
C ARG A 53 -9.74 2.07 -0.17
N ALA A 54 -9.02 2.25 0.94
CA ALA A 54 -8.18 3.43 1.15
C ALA A 54 -7.02 3.54 0.15
N LEU A 55 -6.41 2.42 -0.24
CA LEU A 55 -5.36 2.38 -1.27
C LEU A 55 -5.90 2.74 -2.65
N MET A 56 -7.06 2.20 -3.01
CA MET A 56 -7.67 2.34 -4.33
C MET A 56 -8.53 3.59 -4.52
N ASN A 57 -8.71 4.42 -3.48
CA ASN A 57 -9.51 5.64 -3.57
C ASN A 57 -8.78 6.73 -4.36
N THR A 58 -8.52 6.49 -5.66
CA THR A 58 -7.71 7.33 -6.55
C THR A 58 -7.90 6.87 -8.00
N ALA A 59 -7.74 7.76 -8.98
CA ALA A 59 -7.77 7.37 -10.40
C ALA A 59 -6.41 6.87 -10.93
N GLN A 60 -5.33 7.13 -10.18
CA GLN A 60 -3.98 6.68 -10.46
C GLN A 60 -3.87 5.16 -10.39
N ALA A 61 -2.91 4.59 -11.11
CA ALA A 61 -2.56 3.19 -10.95
C ALA A 61 -1.93 2.97 -9.56
N VAL A 62 -2.42 1.96 -8.84
CA VAL A 62 -1.93 1.57 -7.52
C VAL A 62 -1.25 0.22 -7.62
N TYR A 63 0.01 0.15 -7.18
CA TYR A 63 0.76 -1.09 -7.10
C TYR A 63 1.20 -1.37 -5.66
N VAL A 64 1.22 -2.65 -5.29
CA VAL A 64 1.84 -3.11 -4.04
C VAL A 64 3.05 -3.96 -4.39
N ALA A 65 4.22 -3.54 -3.96
CA ALA A 65 5.45 -4.32 -4.03
C ALA A 65 5.62 -5.06 -2.71
N VAL A 66 5.45 -6.38 -2.76
CA VAL A 66 5.64 -7.27 -1.60
C VAL A 66 7.11 -7.63 -1.46
N HIS A 67 7.66 -7.45 -0.27
CA HIS A 67 9.03 -7.84 0.06
C HIS A 67 8.99 -9.20 0.76
N ALA A 68 9.45 -10.24 0.07
CA ALA A 68 9.57 -11.59 0.62
C ALA A 68 11.00 -12.09 0.45
N ASN A 69 11.53 -12.76 1.47
CA ASN A 69 12.91 -13.25 1.50
C ASN A 69 13.00 -14.78 1.36
N HIS A 70 11.96 -15.51 1.77
CA HIS A 70 11.93 -16.97 1.74
C HIS A 70 10.59 -17.51 1.20
N PRO A 71 10.56 -18.66 0.48
CA PRO A 71 9.32 -19.28 0.02
C PRO A 71 8.30 -19.57 1.13
N ASP A 72 8.76 -19.90 2.33
CA ASP A 72 7.90 -20.19 3.49
C ASP A 72 7.06 -18.98 3.95
N GLU A 73 7.41 -17.76 3.51
CA GLU A 73 6.60 -16.56 3.74
C GLU A 73 5.30 -16.54 2.92
N PHE A 74 5.13 -17.45 1.96
CA PHE A 74 3.93 -17.60 1.12
C PHE A 74 3.07 -18.81 1.50
N GLY A 75 3.23 -19.33 2.72
CA GLY A 75 2.41 -20.42 3.24
C GLY A 75 1.00 -19.99 3.69
N PRO A 76 0.09 -20.96 3.89
CA PRO A 76 -1.18 -20.72 4.59
C PRO A 76 -0.98 -20.30 6.06
#